data_AF-A0A7C7Q6C1-F1
#
_entry.id   AF-A0A7C7Q6C1-F1
#
_cell.length_a   1.000
_cell.length_b   1.000
_cell.length_c   1.000
_cell.angle_alpha   90.00
_cell.angle_beta   90.00
_cell.angle_gamma   90.00
#
_symmetry.space_group_name_H-M   'P 1'
#
loop_
_entity.id
_entity.type
_entity.pdbx_description
1 polymer ?
#
loop_
_entity_poly.entity_id
_entity_poly.type
_entity_poly.pdbx_seq_one_letter_code
_entity_poly.pdbx_strand_id
1 'polypeptide(L)'
;RQHWSTYGRLDMPWVGVTDGTKGYMLLWEDPDDGMCVFDAFATPIGKVLAPVAFHEPCMRKFSYARRIRYCFVHKGGYVAICKRYRAYAKAHGLLVTLREKMKRKPALKYLAGAPDVWGADGVGGIKFCREAKALGIDRMIVNGDWSPQIAREMMSLGYLVSRYDNYEDIIEGGRPPYGDCKIPDDAPLRADGKRQLGWLTWDKKRQFYKRCSLLQLPVARRFIPNHLRKSPHNAWFIDVTTATWLIECYDSKHRHTRTRDRKAKRALAKFVSDELGLVLGGEHGRWWGVDIYDYWEGMMSGGFYSWPAGHVGINLPKRREEIGKRYIEWGIGHKHRLPLWELTFGDCVVSTWYWGDSTGHLYRAAPEIAAKKDAFNILYATVPLYWVNRAFGFNWSDPKLRERLLESYRITCKLHEQIGFEEMLTHEYVTPDKDVQRTVFESGTEVIVNFGKKPFALVRDGRKFTLPQFGFYAHGPKVFQYRALAGDRSITFIQTPTYAFCDANGKVHDFGICVTDGQVTMRVEGTE
;
A
#
# COMPACT_ATOMS: atom_id res chain seq x y z
N ARG A 1 -14.49 21.46 -14.80
CA ARG A 1 -15.02 20.14 -14.39
C ARG A 1 -13.86 19.23 -14.01
N GLN A 2 -13.91 18.57 -12.85
CA GLN A 2 -12.92 17.56 -12.50
C GLN A 2 -13.33 16.21 -13.13
N HIS A 3 -12.37 15.47 -13.67
CA HIS A 3 -12.61 14.21 -14.37
C HIS A 3 -11.66 13.12 -13.88
N TRP A 4 -12.20 11.95 -13.59
CA TRP A 4 -11.50 10.82 -12.99
C TRP A 4 -11.67 9.59 -13.88
N SER A 5 -10.63 9.24 -14.63
CA SER A 5 -10.63 8.08 -15.53
C SER A 5 -10.51 6.77 -14.77
N THR A 6 -11.23 5.75 -15.22
CA THR A 6 -11.12 4.35 -14.71
C THR A 6 -9.85 3.66 -15.21
N TYR A 7 -9.22 4.23 -16.24
CA TYR A 7 -7.96 3.76 -16.81
C TYR A 7 -6.72 4.48 -16.23
N GLY A 8 -6.87 5.36 -15.23
CA GLY A 8 -5.71 6.10 -14.71
C GLY A 8 -5.85 6.79 -13.36
N ARG A 9 -7.00 7.38 -13.01
CA ARG A 9 -7.15 8.06 -11.69
C ARG A 9 -7.83 7.20 -10.64
N LEU A 10 -8.82 6.42 -11.04
CA LEU A 10 -9.56 5.55 -10.14
C LEU A 10 -8.83 4.22 -9.97
N ASP A 11 -8.66 3.79 -8.73
CA ASP A 11 -8.03 2.49 -8.42
C ASP A 11 -9.02 1.35 -8.59
N MET A 12 -10.30 1.62 -8.33
CA MET A 12 -11.44 0.74 -8.62
C MET A 12 -12.40 1.43 -9.60
N PRO A 13 -12.98 0.72 -10.57
CA PRO A 13 -13.72 1.31 -11.67
C PRO A 13 -15.16 1.70 -11.26
N TRP A 14 -15.30 2.36 -10.12
CA TRP A 14 -16.59 2.80 -9.60
C TRP A 14 -16.48 4.10 -8.80
N VAL A 15 -17.60 4.81 -8.71
CA VAL A 15 -17.78 5.97 -7.80
C VAL A 15 -19.08 5.77 -7.03
N GLY A 16 -19.07 6.12 -5.74
CA GLY A 16 -20.23 6.00 -4.86
C GLY A 16 -20.70 7.35 -4.34
N VAL A 17 -22.00 7.48 -4.10
CA VAL A 17 -22.63 8.61 -3.40
C VAL A 17 -23.45 8.05 -2.26
N THR A 18 -23.30 8.61 -1.06
CA THR A 18 -23.96 8.12 0.15
C THR A 18 -24.21 9.25 1.14
N ASP A 19 -25.31 9.16 1.90
CA ASP A 19 -25.59 10.02 3.06
C ASP A 19 -24.97 9.47 4.37
N GLY A 20 -24.24 8.35 4.28
CA GLY A 20 -23.70 7.59 5.41
C GLY A 20 -24.50 6.33 5.73
N THR A 21 -25.77 6.28 5.34
CA THR A 21 -26.67 5.12 5.52
C THR A 21 -27.08 4.52 4.19
N LYS A 22 -27.71 5.32 3.31
CA LYS A 22 -28.19 4.94 1.98
C LYS A 22 -27.25 5.51 0.93
N GLY A 23 -27.20 4.86 -0.22
CA GLY A 23 -26.37 5.34 -1.31
C GLY A 23 -26.50 4.52 -2.57
N TYR A 24 -25.68 4.86 -3.55
CA TYR A 24 -25.57 4.11 -4.79
C TYR A 24 -24.14 4.17 -5.33
N MET A 25 -23.83 3.21 -6.20
CA MET A 25 -22.57 3.08 -6.92
C MET A 25 -22.83 3.14 -8.43
N LEU A 26 -22.01 3.89 -9.15
CA LEU A 26 -21.84 3.78 -10.59
C LEU A 26 -20.61 2.91 -10.84
N LEU A 27 -20.81 1.74 -11.43
CA LEU A 27 -19.75 0.80 -11.77
C LEU A 27 -19.60 0.73 -13.30
N TRP A 28 -18.39 0.97 -13.80
CA TRP A 28 -18.02 0.72 -15.19
C TRP A 28 -17.70 -0.75 -15.36
N GLU A 29 -18.61 -1.52 -15.98
CA GLU A 29 -18.36 -2.94 -16.28
C GLU A 29 -17.33 -3.10 -17.41
N ASP A 30 -17.22 -2.08 -18.26
CA ASP A 30 -16.24 -2.00 -19.35
C ASP A 30 -15.31 -0.77 -19.11
N PRO A 31 -14.36 -0.89 -18.15
CA PRO A 31 -13.67 0.27 -17.57
C PRO A 31 -12.48 0.79 -18.36
N ASP A 32 -12.09 0.17 -19.46
CA ASP A 32 -10.83 0.53 -20.13
C ASP A 32 -10.90 1.91 -20.81
N ASP A 33 -12.09 2.43 -21.11
CA ASP A 33 -12.31 3.80 -21.62
C ASP A 33 -13.36 4.58 -20.80
N GLY A 34 -13.52 4.23 -19.52
CA GLY A 34 -14.46 4.89 -18.61
C GLY A 34 -13.90 6.17 -17.98
N MET A 35 -14.80 7.12 -17.68
CA MET A 35 -14.44 8.35 -16.97
C MET A 35 -15.62 8.86 -16.14
N CYS A 36 -15.39 9.20 -14.88
CA CYS A 36 -16.33 9.94 -14.05
C CYS A 36 -16.11 11.44 -14.22
N VAL A 37 -17.17 12.20 -14.46
CA VAL A 37 -17.17 13.66 -14.40
C VAL A 37 -18.00 14.09 -13.21
N PHE A 38 -17.47 14.99 -12.38
CA PHE A 38 -18.24 15.53 -11.25
C PHE A 38 -18.85 16.88 -11.64
N ASP A 39 -20.18 16.94 -11.60
CA ASP A 39 -20.97 18.13 -11.86
C ASP A 39 -21.76 18.53 -10.61
N ALA A 40 -22.01 19.82 -10.46
CA ALA A 40 -22.76 20.34 -9.34
C ALA A 40 -24.22 20.55 -9.73
N PHE A 41 -25.13 19.94 -8.98
CA PHE A 41 -26.57 19.98 -9.23
C PHE A 41 -27.28 20.72 -8.11
N ALA A 42 -28.24 21.57 -8.46
CA ALA A 42 -29.16 22.15 -7.49
C ALA A 42 -30.18 21.07 -7.07
N THR A 43 -30.37 20.91 -5.77
CA THR A 43 -31.34 19.98 -5.19
C THR A 43 -32.16 20.70 -4.11
N PRO A 44 -33.28 20.14 -3.64
CA PRO A 44 -34.05 20.73 -2.53
C PRO A 44 -33.23 20.89 -1.24
N ILE A 45 -32.15 20.12 -1.06
CA ILE A 45 -31.26 20.18 0.10
C ILE A 45 -29.99 21.02 -0.17
N GLY A 46 -29.98 21.80 -1.26
CA GLY A 46 -28.86 22.64 -1.67
C GLY A 46 -28.08 22.07 -2.85
N LYS A 47 -26.88 22.63 -3.08
CA LYS A 47 -26.03 22.24 -4.21
C LYS A 47 -25.20 21.02 -3.85
N VAL A 48 -25.39 19.92 -4.58
CA VAL A 48 -24.64 18.66 -4.37
C VAL A 48 -23.70 18.38 -5.54
N LEU A 49 -22.57 17.73 -5.26
CA LEU A 49 -21.69 17.21 -6.29
C LEU A 49 -22.13 15.78 -6.65
N ALA A 50 -22.49 15.53 -7.91
CA ALA A 50 -22.89 14.20 -8.36
C ALA A 50 -21.97 13.68 -9.47
N PRO A 51 -21.63 12.38 -9.47
CA PRO A 51 -20.87 11.74 -10.52
C PRO A 51 -21.74 11.50 -11.76
N VAL A 52 -21.19 11.82 -12.91
CA VAL A 52 -21.77 11.58 -14.24
C VAL A 52 -20.86 10.59 -14.96
N ALA A 53 -21.46 9.50 -15.44
CA ALA A 53 -20.72 8.51 -16.21
C ALA A 53 -20.43 9.03 -17.63
N PHE A 54 -19.16 8.99 -18.02
CA PHE A 54 -18.69 9.34 -19.34
C PHE A 54 -17.84 8.19 -19.91
N HIS A 55 -17.74 8.12 -21.24
CA HIS A 55 -16.89 7.16 -21.94
C HIS A 55 -16.05 7.88 -22.98
N GLU A 56 -14.74 7.65 -22.93
CA GLU A 56 -13.84 8.12 -23.98
C GLU A 56 -13.93 7.25 -25.23
N PRO A 57 -13.60 7.81 -26.41
CA PRO A 57 -13.43 7.01 -27.60
C PRO A 57 -12.27 6.03 -27.43
N CYS A 58 -12.43 4.85 -28.00
CA CYS A 58 -11.36 3.87 -28.16
C CYS A 58 -10.82 3.98 -29.59
N MET A 59 -9.57 4.36 -29.75
CA MET A 59 -8.92 4.56 -31.04
C MET A 59 -9.67 5.59 -31.92
N ARG A 60 -10.11 6.70 -31.31
CA ARG A 60 -10.96 7.76 -31.91
C ARG A 60 -12.32 7.29 -32.42
N LYS A 61 -12.80 6.12 -31.97
CA LYS A 61 -14.08 5.54 -32.37
C LYS A 61 -14.86 5.05 -31.15
N PHE A 62 -16.19 5.02 -31.27
CA PHE A 62 -17.04 4.35 -30.29
C PHE A 62 -17.06 2.84 -30.59
N SER A 63 -15.95 2.17 -30.29
CA SER A 63 -15.60 0.86 -30.87
C SER A 63 -16.26 -0.37 -30.25
N TYR A 64 -16.96 -0.25 -29.11
CA TYR A 64 -17.63 -1.37 -28.45
C TYR A 64 -18.76 -0.88 -27.53
N ALA A 65 -19.69 -1.75 -27.13
CA ALA A 65 -20.75 -1.38 -26.19
C ALA A 65 -20.18 -0.94 -24.84
N ARG A 66 -20.79 0.05 -24.19
CA ARG A 66 -20.35 0.57 -22.89
C ARG A 66 -21.44 0.33 -21.86
N ARG A 67 -21.11 -0.30 -20.72
CA ARG A 67 -22.08 -0.58 -19.65
C ARG A 67 -21.71 0.10 -18.34
N ILE A 68 -22.72 0.76 -17.78
CA ILE A 68 -22.69 1.31 -16.44
C ILE A 68 -23.77 0.62 -15.63
N ARG A 69 -23.36 0.03 -14.51
CA ARG A 69 -24.27 -0.56 -13.55
C ARG A 69 -24.50 0.41 -12.40
N TYR A 70 -25.75 0.76 -12.16
CA TYR A 70 -26.19 1.44 -10.95
C TYR A 70 -26.53 0.39 -9.88
N CYS A 71 -25.83 0.42 -8.76
CA CYS A 71 -26.09 -0.46 -7.62
C CYS A 71 -26.56 0.37 -6.42
N PHE A 72 -27.80 0.17 -5.97
CA PHE A 72 -28.36 0.89 -4.83
C PHE A 72 -28.20 0.09 -3.53
N VAL A 73 -27.89 0.80 -2.44
CA VAL A 73 -27.85 0.26 -1.08
C VAL A 73 -28.80 1.04 -0.18
N HIS A 74 -29.68 0.32 0.53
CA HIS A 74 -30.69 0.93 1.41
C HIS A 74 -30.19 1.13 2.85
N LYS A 75 -29.02 0.58 3.20
CA LYS A 75 -28.33 0.73 4.49
C LYS A 75 -26.84 0.38 4.34
N GLY A 76 -26.03 0.76 5.34
CA GLY A 76 -24.59 0.42 5.43
C GLY A 76 -23.64 1.32 4.64
N GLY A 77 -24.15 2.34 3.93
CA GLY A 77 -23.37 3.42 3.34
C GLY A 77 -22.22 2.96 2.43
N TYR A 78 -21.04 3.57 2.60
CA TYR A 78 -19.86 3.27 1.78
C TYR A 78 -19.33 1.84 2.01
N VAL A 79 -19.48 1.27 3.21
CA VAL A 79 -19.11 -0.12 3.48
C VAL A 79 -19.94 -1.05 2.60
N ALA A 80 -21.27 -0.87 2.58
CA ALA A 80 -22.14 -1.68 1.72
C ALA A 80 -21.81 -1.52 0.23
N ILE A 81 -21.45 -0.31 -0.22
CA ILE A 81 -20.99 -0.05 -1.59
C ILE A 81 -19.71 -0.86 -1.90
N CYS A 82 -18.69 -0.79 -1.03
CA CYS A 82 -17.47 -1.59 -1.17
C CYS A 82 -17.79 -3.10 -1.23
N LYS A 83 -18.68 -3.60 -0.37
CA LYS A 83 -19.10 -5.02 -0.38
C LYS A 83 -19.85 -5.42 -1.64
N ARG A 84 -20.65 -4.53 -2.24
CA ARG A 84 -21.28 -4.76 -3.54
C ARG A 84 -20.23 -4.90 -4.64
N TYR A 85 -19.22 -4.03 -4.66
CA TYR A 85 -18.14 -4.15 -5.63
C TYR A 85 -17.26 -5.38 -5.38
N ARG A 86 -16.96 -5.72 -4.12
CA ARG A 86 -16.26 -6.96 -3.75
C ARG A 86 -16.97 -8.21 -4.27
N ALA A 87 -18.29 -8.29 -4.12
CA ALA A 87 -19.10 -9.38 -4.66
C ALA A 87 -19.05 -9.43 -6.20
N TYR A 88 -19.13 -8.28 -6.86
CA TYR A 88 -18.93 -8.18 -8.31
C TYR A 88 -17.54 -8.68 -8.73
N ALA A 89 -16.48 -8.22 -8.05
CA ALA A 89 -15.10 -8.62 -8.33
C ALA A 89 -14.90 -10.13 -8.18
N LYS A 90 -15.50 -10.75 -7.15
CA LYS A 90 -15.51 -12.22 -6.97
C LYS A 90 -16.20 -12.92 -8.14
N ALA A 91 -17.40 -12.49 -8.51
CA ALA A 91 -18.15 -13.10 -9.61
C ALA A 91 -17.44 -12.99 -10.97
N HIS A 92 -16.53 -12.02 -11.12
CA HIS A 92 -15.74 -11.81 -12.34
C HIS A 92 -14.29 -12.30 -12.24
N GLY A 93 -13.95 -13.07 -11.21
CA GLY A 93 -12.61 -13.67 -11.04
C GLY A 93 -11.48 -12.68 -10.75
N LEU A 94 -11.79 -11.46 -10.32
CA LEU A 94 -10.80 -10.44 -9.94
C LEU A 94 -10.36 -10.57 -8.48
N LEU A 95 -11.21 -11.15 -7.64
CA LEU A 95 -10.94 -11.34 -6.22
C LEU A 95 -10.28 -12.71 -6.01
N VAL A 96 -8.98 -12.68 -5.72
CA VAL A 96 -8.22 -13.85 -5.28
C VAL A 96 -7.47 -13.44 -4.02
N THR A 97 -7.79 -14.08 -2.91
CA THR A 97 -7.22 -13.77 -1.59
C THR A 97 -5.76 -14.18 -1.51
N LEU A 98 -5.01 -13.54 -0.60
CA LEU A 98 -3.62 -13.91 -0.31
C LEU A 98 -3.51 -15.35 0.20
N ARG A 99 -4.52 -15.82 0.95
CA ARG A 99 -4.60 -17.22 1.37
C ARG A 99 -4.76 -18.19 0.20
N GLU A 100 -5.53 -17.83 -0.83
CA GLU A 100 -5.65 -18.65 -2.06
C GLU A 100 -4.37 -18.61 -2.90
N LYS A 101 -3.72 -17.44 -3.01
CA LYS A 101 -2.43 -17.31 -3.71
C LYS A 101 -1.33 -18.12 -3.02
N MET A 102 -1.29 -18.12 -1.69
CA MET A 102 -0.30 -18.83 -0.88
C MET A 102 -0.30 -20.35 -1.11
N LYS A 103 -1.42 -20.94 -1.54
CA LYS A 103 -1.49 -22.37 -1.94
C LYS A 103 -0.58 -22.70 -3.13
N ARG A 104 -0.32 -21.73 -4.01
CA ARG A 104 0.51 -21.87 -5.21
C ARG A 104 1.90 -21.24 -5.04
N LYS A 105 2.02 -20.29 -4.12
CA LYS A 105 3.25 -19.53 -3.85
C LYS A 105 3.61 -19.58 -2.36
N PRO A 106 4.33 -20.62 -1.89
CA PRO A 106 4.60 -20.82 -0.46
C PRO A 106 5.36 -19.67 0.21
N ALA A 107 6.17 -18.92 -0.53
CA ALA A 107 6.89 -17.75 -0.02
C ALA A 107 5.95 -16.64 0.50
N LEU A 108 4.69 -16.61 0.08
CA LEU A 108 3.71 -15.64 0.59
C LEU A 108 3.48 -15.69 2.10
N LYS A 109 3.77 -16.82 2.76
CA LYS A 109 3.68 -16.90 4.21
C LYS A 109 4.57 -15.88 4.93
N TYR A 110 5.64 -15.44 4.28
CA TYR A 110 6.56 -14.42 4.81
C TYR A 110 6.06 -13.00 4.61
N LEU A 111 4.97 -12.76 3.86
CA LEU A 111 4.44 -11.42 3.60
C LEU A 111 3.58 -10.89 4.76
N ALA A 112 2.87 -11.76 5.49
CA ALA A 112 2.05 -11.32 6.61
C ALA A 112 2.93 -10.70 7.71
N GLY A 113 2.79 -9.39 7.94
CA GLY A 113 3.58 -8.63 8.90
C GLY A 113 4.95 -8.19 8.39
N ALA A 114 5.24 -8.35 7.10
CA ALA A 114 6.48 -7.89 6.51
C ALA A 114 6.39 -6.39 6.18
N PRO A 115 7.10 -5.50 6.89
CA PRO A 115 7.26 -4.14 6.40
C PRO A 115 8.07 -4.14 5.11
N ASP A 116 7.85 -3.13 4.29
CA ASP A 116 8.64 -2.91 3.07
C ASP A 116 9.88 -2.07 3.37
N VAL A 117 11.08 -2.61 3.11
CA VAL A 117 12.34 -2.03 3.56
C VAL A 117 13.25 -1.70 2.38
N TRP A 118 13.65 -0.43 2.31
CA TRP A 118 14.56 0.12 1.32
C TRP A 118 15.87 0.60 1.96
N GLY A 119 16.97 0.36 1.26
CA GLY A 119 18.29 0.90 1.61
C GLY A 119 19.11 0.02 2.57
N ALA A 120 18.78 -1.26 2.72
CA ALA A 120 19.55 -2.17 3.57
C ALA A 120 21.03 -2.29 3.13
N ASP A 121 21.32 -2.11 1.84
CA ASP A 121 22.66 -2.10 1.25
C ASP A 121 23.56 -1.03 1.88
N GLY A 122 23.01 0.17 2.14
CA GLY A 122 23.72 1.28 2.77
C GLY A 122 23.95 1.14 4.28
N VAL A 123 23.43 0.09 4.92
CA VAL A 123 23.62 -0.22 6.35
C VAL A 123 24.13 -1.64 6.58
N GLY A 124 24.87 -2.18 5.60
CA GLY A 124 25.61 -3.45 5.75
C GLY A 124 24.85 -4.70 5.30
N GLY A 125 23.71 -4.56 4.63
CA GLY A 125 22.96 -5.65 3.98
C GLY A 125 22.62 -6.77 4.94
N ILE A 126 23.31 -7.90 4.83
CA ILE A 126 23.08 -9.07 5.69
C ILE A 126 23.31 -8.77 7.19
N LYS A 127 24.26 -7.88 7.53
CA LYS A 127 24.50 -7.49 8.92
C LYS A 127 23.26 -6.85 9.54
N PHE A 128 22.66 -5.89 8.82
CA PHE A 128 21.39 -5.29 9.18
C PHE A 128 20.30 -6.35 9.35
N CYS A 129 20.18 -7.29 8.39
CA CYS A 129 19.17 -8.34 8.45
C CYS A 129 19.29 -9.25 9.69
N ARG A 130 20.53 -9.63 10.07
CA ARG A 130 20.80 -10.43 11.28
C ARG A 130 20.46 -9.66 12.56
N GLU A 131 20.88 -8.40 12.64
CA GLU A 131 20.57 -7.54 13.79
C GLU A 131 19.06 -7.32 13.93
N ALA A 132 18.38 -7.04 12.82
CA ALA A 132 16.92 -6.88 12.78
C ALA A 132 16.22 -8.17 13.24
N LYS A 133 16.70 -9.34 12.82
CA LYS A 133 16.17 -10.64 13.27
C LYS A 133 16.32 -10.81 14.78
N ALA A 134 17.52 -10.52 15.29
CA ALA A 134 17.83 -10.61 16.72
C ALA A 134 16.99 -9.63 17.57
N LEU A 135 16.65 -8.46 17.02
CA LEU A 135 15.78 -7.45 17.64
C LEU A 135 14.28 -7.73 17.41
N GLY A 136 13.98 -8.84 16.74
CA GLY A 136 12.65 -9.40 16.66
C GLY A 136 11.82 -9.02 15.44
N ILE A 137 12.45 -8.48 14.39
CA ILE A 137 11.83 -8.36 13.07
C ILE A 137 11.86 -9.73 12.42
N ASP A 138 10.75 -10.46 12.46
CA ASP A 138 10.71 -11.85 12.01
C ASP A 138 10.50 -12.02 10.51
N ARG A 139 9.90 -11.00 9.89
CA ARG A 139 9.50 -10.93 8.49
C ARG A 139 9.72 -9.52 8.00
N MET A 140 10.22 -9.36 6.77
CA MET A 140 10.28 -8.09 6.05
C MET A 140 10.48 -8.36 4.56
N ILE A 141 10.11 -7.38 3.73
CA ILE A 141 10.52 -7.31 2.32
C ILE A 141 11.81 -6.48 2.29
N VAL A 142 12.91 -7.08 1.89
CA VAL A 142 14.21 -6.42 1.76
C VAL A 142 14.49 -6.17 0.28
N ASN A 143 14.41 -4.90 -0.13
CA ASN A 143 14.70 -4.51 -1.50
C ASN A 143 16.20 -4.31 -1.70
N GLY A 144 16.76 -4.94 -2.74
CA GLY A 144 18.14 -4.73 -3.14
C GLY A 144 18.59 -5.67 -4.25
N ASP A 145 19.89 -5.64 -4.54
CA ASP A 145 20.55 -6.58 -5.43
C ASP A 145 21.72 -7.20 -4.66
N TRP A 146 21.68 -8.51 -4.45
CA TRP A 146 22.51 -9.18 -3.46
C TRP A 146 23.40 -10.23 -4.11
N SER A 147 24.54 -10.55 -3.49
CA SER A 147 25.28 -11.75 -3.88
C SER A 147 24.46 -13.01 -3.58
N PRO A 148 24.72 -14.14 -4.26
CA PRO A 148 23.86 -15.30 -4.12
C PRO A 148 23.88 -15.92 -2.72
N GLN A 149 25.02 -15.82 -2.04
CA GLN A 149 25.17 -16.25 -0.65
C GLN A 149 24.36 -15.36 0.29
N ILE A 150 24.47 -14.04 0.14
CA ILE A 150 23.72 -13.07 0.96
C ILE A 150 22.21 -13.24 0.77
N ALA A 151 21.75 -13.38 -0.46
CA ALA A 151 20.33 -13.54 -0.76
C ALA A 151 19.75 -14.81 -0.12
N ARG A 152 20.46 -15.95 -0.24
CA ARG A 152 20.06 -17.21 0.42
C ARG A 152 20.00 -17.07 1.93
N GLU A 153 20.97 -16.38 2.51
CA GLU A 153 21.00 -16.17 3.94
C GLU A 153 19.82 -15.29 4.42
N MET A 154 19.56 -14.17 3.75
CA MET A 154 18.40 -13.32 4.04
C MET A 154 17.08 -14.12 3.95
N MET A 155 16.94 -14.98 2.94
CA MET A 155 15.76 -15.86 2.84
C MET A 155 15.68 -16.87 4.00
N SER A 156 16.81 -17.41 4.45
CA SER A 156 16.84 -18.33 5.60
C SER A 156 16.43 -17.66 6.92
N LEU A 157 16.58 -16.33 7.04
CA LEU A 157 16.06 -15.55 8.18
C LEU A 157 14.53 -15.38 8.15
N GLY A 158 13.85 -15.82 7.08
CA GLY A 158 12.40 -15.67 6.89
C GLY A 158 12.00 -14.38 6.18
N TYR A 159 12.92 -13.77 5.42
CA TYR A 159 12.64 -12.52 4.68
C TYR A 159 12.29 -12.77 3.22
N LEU A 160 11.50 -11.84 2.68
CA LEU A 160 11.26 -11.70 1.26
C LEU A 160 12.38 -10.84 0.66
N VAL A 161 13.26 -11.45 -0.13
CA VAL A 161 14.34 -10.78 -0.83
C VAL A 161 13.79 -10.33 -2.18
N SER A 162 13.53 -9.04 -2.30
CA SER A 162 12.94 -8.39 -3.48
C SER A 162 13.97 -7.54 -4.21
N ARG A 163 13.68 -7.25 -5.48
CA ARG A 163 14.48 -6.38 -6.34
C ARG A 163 13.59 -5.40 -7.07
N TYR A 164 14.02 -4.14 -7.10
CA TYR A 164 13.45 -3.11 -7.95
C TYR A 164 13.72 -3.41 -9.43
N ASP A 165 12.68 -3.39 -10.24
CA ASP A 165 12.79 -3.51 -11.68
C ASP A 165 11.73 -2.65 -12.38
N ASN A 166 11.97 -2.28 -13.64
CA ASN A 166 11.09 -1.40 -14.39
C ASN A 166 11.16 -1.75 -15.88
N TYR A 167 10.00 -2.02 -16.48
CA TYR A 167 9.88 -2.34 -17.90
C TYR A 167 9.15 -1.26 -18.70
N GLU A 168 8.64 -0.24 -18.04
CA GLU A 168 7.86 0.86 -18.59
C GLU A 168 8.75 2.02 -19.06
N ASP A 169 9.84 2.33 -18.37
CA ASP A 169 10.75 3.42 -18.74
C ASP A 169 11.90 2.92 -19.60
N ILE A 170 12.21 3.64 -20.68
CA ILE A 170 13.32 3.34 -21.60
C ILE A 170 14.15 4.57 -21.89
N ILE A 171 15.45 4.36 -22.07
CA ILE A 171 16.39 5.41 -22.42
C ILE A 171 17.54 4.80 -23.21
N GLU A 172 17.84 5.39 -24.37
CA GLU A 172 18.92 4.92 -25.23
C GLU A 172 20.27 5.06 -24.52
N GLY A 173 21.13 4.04 -24.64
CA GLY A 173 22.40 3.95 -23.89
C GLY A 173 22.21 3.80 -22.37
N GLY A 174 21.00 3.48 -21.89
CA GLY A 174 20.74 3.12 -20.49
C GLY A 174 21.30 1.74 -20.14
N ARG A 175 21.38 1.44 -18.83
CA ARG A 175 21.60 0.06 -18.38
C ARG A 175 20.37 -0.81 -18.70
N PRO A 176 20.51 -2.09 -19.06
CA PRO A 176 19.35 -2.97 -19.15
C PRO A 176 18.59 -3.11 -17.82
N PRO A 177 17.26 -3.30 -17.83
CA PRO A 177 16.42 -3.42 -19.02
C PRO A 177 16.03 -2.08 -19.67
N TYR A 178 16.31 -0.92 -19.06
CA TYR A 178 15.97 0.41 -19.60
C TYR A 178 16.59 0.69 -20.97
N GLY A 179 17.85 0.29 -21.14
CA GLY A 179 18.60 0.50 -22.39
C GLY A 179 18.31 -0.50 -23.49
N ASP A 180 17.60 -1.59 -23.19
CA ASP A 180 17.22 -2.59 -24.19
C ASP A 180 15.96 -2.12 -24.92
N CYS A 181 16.15 -1.14 -25.79
CA CYS A 181 15.10 -0.42 -26.49
C CYS A 181 15.61 0.17 -27.81
N LYS A 182 14.68 0.45 -28.71
CA LYS A 182 14.90 1.22 -29.94
C LYS A 182 14.09 2.51 -29.83
N ILE A 183 14.74 3.63 -29.57
CA ILE A 183 14.05 4.93 -29.48
C ILE A 183 14.11 5.60 -30.86
N PRO A 184 13.00 6.18 -31.35
CA PRO A 184 11.69 6.31 -30.70
C PRO A 184 10.72 5.14 -30.95
N ASP A 185 11.12 4.15 -31.75
CA ASP A 185 10.23 3.10 -32.28
C ASP A 185 9.51 2.28 -31.20
N ASP A 186 10.14 1.95 -30.09
CA ASP A 186 9.53 1.17 -29.00
C ASP A 186 8.61 2.00 -28.11
N ALA A 187 8.60 3.33 -28.28
CA ALA A 187 7.74 4.22 -27.52
C ALA A 187 6.34 4.32 -28.13
N PRO A 188 5.26 4.32 -27.32
CA PRO A 188 3.91 4.49 -27.83
C PRO A 188 3.76 5.75 -28.68
N LEU A 189 3.12 5.62 -29.84
CA LEU A 189 2.69 6.76 -30.63
C LEU A 189 1.30 7.17 -30.18
N ARG A 190 1.16 8.39 -29.68
CA ARG A 190 -0.12 8.94 -29.24
C ARG A 190 -0.96 9.37 -30.44
N ALA A 191 -2.25 9.61 -30.20
CA ALA A 191 -3.18 10.05 -31.24
C ALA A 191 -2.75 11.36 -31.94
N ASP A 192 -2.04 12.24 -31.23
CA ASP A 192 -1.50 13.51 -31.76
C ASP A 192 -0.24 13.34 -32.62
N GLY A 193 0.19 12.09 -32.88
CA GLY A 193 1.39 11.78 -33.65
C GLY A 193 2.70 11.94 -32.87
N LYS A 194 2.65 12.24 -31.57
CA LYS A 194 3.85 12.35 -30.72
C LYS A 194 4.13 11.06 -29.98
N ARG A 195 5.42 10.78 -29.77
CA ARG A 195 5.88 9.65 -28.96
C ARG A 195 5.65 9.95 -27.48
N GLN A 196 5.29 8.92 -26.71
CA GLN A 196 5.07 9.08 -25.29
C GLN A 196 6.38 9.24 -24.52
N LEU A 197 6.59 10.44 -24.00
CA LEU A 197 7.72 10.78 -23.17
C LEU A 197 7.55 10.22 -21.75
N GLY A 198 8.67 9.85 -21.16
CA GLY A 198 8.83 9.63 -19.72
C GLY A 198 9.37 10.89 -19.04
N TRP A 199 10.12 10.70 -17.97
CA TRP A 199 10.73 11.78 -17.20
C TRP A 199 12.09 12.21 -17.78
N LEU A 200 12.54 13.43 -17.47
CA LEU A 200 13.88 13.90 -17.80
C LEU A 200 14.87 13.46 -16.72
N THR A 201 16.08 13.04 -17.11
CA THR A 201 17.17 12.89 -16.14
C THR A 201 17.33 14.15 -15.32
N TRP A 202 17.86 14.01 -14.10
CA TRP A 202 17.93 15.13 -13.17
C TRP A 202 18.73 16.33 -13.71
N ASP A 203 19.82 16.06 -14.41
CA ASP A 203 20.64 17.07 -15.11
C ASP A 203 19.92 17.70 -16.32
N LYS A 204 18.70 17.22 -16.63
CA LYS A 204 17.85 17.56 -17.76
C LYS A 204 18.50 17.31 -19.12
N LYS A 205 19.58 16.50 -19.17
CA LYS A 205 20.34 16.23 -20.39
C LYS A 205 19.77 15.10 -21.22
N ARG A 206 19.02 14.17 -20.62
CA ARG A 206 18.46 13.02 -21.32
C ARG A 206 16.98 12.87 -21.02
N GLN A 207 16.25 12.40 -22.02
CA GLN A 207 14.81 12.16 -21.97
C GLN A 207 14.54 10.66 -21.92
N PHE A 208 13.85 10.19 -20.88
CA PHE A 208 13.24 8.87 -20.92
C PHE A 208 12.02 8.87 -21.84
N TYR A 209 11.72 7.73 -22.43
CA TYR A 209 10.45 7.46 -23.09
C TYR A 209 9.73 6.36 -22.32
N LYS A 210 8.43 6.22 -22.55
CA LYS A 210 7.71 5.02 -22.11
C LYS A 210 7.87 3.92 -23.16
N ARG A 211 8.04 2.68 -22.74
CA ARG A 211 8.01 1.48 -23.60
C ARG A 211 6.56 1.06 -23.80
N CYS A 212 6.19 0.77 -25.05
CA CYS A 212 4.91 0.18 -25.38
C CYS A 212 4.69 -1.12 -24.60
N SER A 213 3.53 -1.27 -23.94
CA SER A 213 3.25 -2.42 -23.07
C SER A 213 3.33 -3.77 -23.77
N LEU A 214 3.09 -3.81 -25.08
CA LEU A 214 3.26 -5.01 -25.90
C LEU A 214 4.70 -5.52 -25.97
N LEU A 215 5.68 -4.64 -25.71
CA LEU A 215 7.11 -4.93 -25.82
C LEU A 215 7.76 -5.22 -24.46
N GLN A 216 7.05 -5.02 -23.35
CA GLN A 216 7.60 -5.17 -22.00
C GLN A 216 7.90 -6.63 -21.64
N LEU A 217 6.95 -7.54 -21.88
CA LEU A 217 7.09 -8.96 -21.52
C LEU A 217 8.30 -9.65 -22.21
N PRO A 218 8.54 -9.48 -23.53
CA PRO A 218 9.73 -10.03 -24.16
C PRO A 218 11.05 -9.59 -23.50
N VAL A 219 11.14 -8.33 -23.07
CA VAL A 219 12.32 -7.81 -22.36
C VAL A 219 12.44 -8.49 -20.99
N ALA A 220 11.35 -8.57 -20.22
CA ALA A 220 11.34 -9.25 -18.92
C ALA A 220 11.75 -10.72 -19.00
N ARG A 221 11.28 -11.45 -20.02
CA ARG A 221 11.66 -12.85 -20.25
C ARG A 221 13.15 -13.04 -20.53
N ARG A 222 13.81 -12.02 -21.10
CA ARG A 222 15.28 -12.04 -21.28
C ARG A 222 16.02 -11.76 -19.96
N PHE A 223 15.60 -10.77 -19.19
CA PHE A 223 16.42 -10.28 -18.07
C PHE A 223 16.13 -10.96 -16.74
N ILE A 224 14.87 -11.17 -16.37
CA ILE A 224 14.53 -11.69 -15.03
C ILE A 224 15.10 -13.10 -14.84
N PRO A 225 14.88 -14.09 -15.73
CA PRO A 225 15.46 -15.42 -15.53
C PRO A 225 16.99 -15.42 -15.52
N ASN A 226 17.62 -14.56 -16.33
CA ASN A 226 19.07 -14.41 -16.35
C ASN A 226 19.62 -13.87 -15.03
N HIS A 227 18.89 -12.94 -14.40
CA HIS A 227 19.21 -12.44 -13.08
C HIS A 227 19.02 -13.53 -12.02
N LEU A 228 17.87 -14.21 -11.99
CA LEU A 228 17.55 -15.24 -11.00
C LEU A 228 18.54 -16.42 -11.01
N ARG A 229 19.10 -16.78 -12.17
CA ARG A 229 20.17 -17.79 -12.26
C ARG A 229 21.46 -17.35 -11.58
N LYS A 230 21.72 -16.04 -11.51
CA LYS A 230 22.89 -15.47 -10.85
C LYS A 230 22.61 -15.27 -9.37
N SER A 231 21.55 -14.56 -9.01
CA SER A 231 21.19 -14.24 -7.62
C SER A 231 19.73 -14.61 -7.33
N PRO A 232 19.48 -15.54 -6.39
CA PRO A 232 18.13 -16.01 -6.12
C PRO A 232 17.33 -14.95 -5.36
N HIS A 233 16.12 -14.68 -5.84
CA HIS A 233 15.13 -13.83 -5.18
C HIS A 233 13.84 -14.64 -5.02
N ASN A 234 13.10 -14.42 -3.92
CA ASN A 234 11.78 -15.00 -3.69
C ASN A 234 10.66 -13.95 -3.78
N ALA A 235 11.02 -12.68 -4.00
CA ALA A 235 10.12 -11.58 -4.30
C ALA A 235 10.66 -10.73 -5.45
N TRP A 236 9.81 -9.93 -6.09
CA TRP A 236 10.17 -9.04 -7.18
C TRP A 236 9.26 -7.82 -7.21
N PHE A 237 9.80 -6.64 -7.48
CA PHE A 237 9.03 -5.41 -7.58
C PHE A 237 9.04 -4.88 -9.01
N ILE A 238 7.86 -4.74 -9.63
CA ILE A 238 7.72 -4.11 -10.96
C ILE A 238 7.17 -2.70 -10.78
N ASP A 239 8.06 -1.73 -10.96
CA ASP A 239 7.76 -0.32 -10.83
C ASP A 239 6.82 0.19 -11.94
N VAL A 240 6.08 1.27 -11.64
CA VAL A 240 5.19 2.09 -12.49
C VAL A 240 4.10 1.40 -13.33
N THR A 241 4.13 0.08 -13.50
CA THR A 241 3.23 -0.65 -14.42
C THR A 241 1.76 -0.44 -14.05
N THR A 242 1.44 -0.51 -12.76
CA THR A 242 0.10 -0.25 -12.20
C THR A 242 -0.12 1.21 -11.77
N ALA A 243 0.94 2.00 -11.57
CA ALA A 243 0.83 3.43 -11.29
C ALA A 243 0.54 4.29 -12.53
N THR A 244 0.99 3.86 -13.71
CA THR A 244 0.74 4.55 -14.98
C THR A 244 -0.67 4.30 -15.51
N TRP A 245 -1.14 5.23 -16.34
CA TRP A 245 -2.41 5.09 -17.02
C TRP A 245 -2.36 3.95 -18.05
N LEU A 246 -3.50 3.36 -18.35
CA LEU A 246 -3.64 2.56 -19.57
C LEU A 246 -3.60 3.49 -20.78
N ILE A 247 -2.89 3.05 -21.81
CA ILE A 247 -2.62 3.86 -22.99
C ILE A 247 -3.19 3.26 -24.26
N GLU A 248 -3.31 4.09 -25.28
CA GLU A 248 -3.48 3.65 -26.66
C GLU A 248 -2.18 3.89 -27.41
N CYS A 249 -1.90 3.03 -28.40
CA CYS A 249 -0.80 3.23 -29.33
C CYS A 249 -1.31 3.21 -30.77
N TYR A 250 -0.91 4.22 -31.54
CA TYR A 250 -1.27 4.43 -32.94
C TYR A 250 -0.13 4.06 -33.90
N ASP A 251 1.01 3.59 -33.41
CA ASP A 251 2.11 3.10 -34.24
C ASP A 251 1.68 1.82 -34.95
N SER A 252 1.89 1.71 -36.26
CA SER A 252 1.47 0.53 -37.03
C SER A 252 2.15 -0.77 -36.58
N LYS A 253 3.36 -0.72 -36.02
CA LYS A 253 4.13 -1.90 -35.58
C LYS A 253 3.60 -2.50 -34.28
N HIS A 254 3.01 -1.68 -33.40
CA HIS A 254 2.51 -2.12 -32.09
C HIS A 254 1.20 -1.41 -31.70
N ARG A 255 0.31 -1.22 -32.69
CA ARG A 255 -0.99 -0.57 -32.54
C ARG A 255 -1.88 -1.33 -31.55
N HIS A 256 -2.42 -0.65 -30.55
CA HIS A 256 -3.31 -1.29 -29.58
C HIS A 256 -4.20 -0.31 -28.81
N THR A 257 -5.29 -0.85 -28.26
CA THR A 257 -6.27 -0.16 -27.40
C THR A 257 -5.87 -0.26 -25.92
N ARG A 258 -6.50 0.56 -25.05
CA ARG A 258 -6.34 0.45 -23.59
C ARG A 258 -6.64 -0.94 -23.02
N THR A 259 -7.60 -1.66 -23.60
CA THR A 259 -7.87 -3.06 -23.21
C THR A 259 -6.70 -3.98 -23.50
N ARG A 260 -6.08 -3.83 -24.68
CA ARG A 260 -4.93 -4.66 -25.06
C ARG A 260 -3.67 -4.24 -24.28
N ASP A 261 -3.53 -2.96 -23.95
CA ASP A 261 -2.51 -2.43 -23.02
C ASP A 261 -2.63 -3.12 -21.65
N ARG A 262 -3.81 -3.07 -21.02
CA ARG A 262 -4.09 -3.74 -19.74
C ARG A 262 -3.78 -5.23 -19.78
N LYS A 263 -4.17 -5.93 -20.85
CA LYS A 263 -3.87 -7.36 -21.02
C LYS A 263 -2.36 -7.62 -21.09
N ALA A 264 -1.60 -6.75 -21.75
CA ALA A 264 -0.14 -6.89 -21.85
C ALA A 264 0.56 -6.63 -20.51
N LYS A 265 0.15 -5.59 -19.77
CA LYS A 265 0.62 -5.32 -18.40
C LYS A 265 0.30 -6.48 -17.46
N ARG A 266 -0.90 -7.06 -17.54
CA ARG A 266 -1.27 -8.28 -16.82
C ARG A 266 -0.41 -9.48 -17.21
N ALA A 267 -0.07 -9.63 -18.49
CA ALA A 267 0.79 -10.73 -18.94
C ALA A 267 2.22 -10.61 -18.38
N LEU A 268 2.76 -9.40 -18.30
CA LEU A 268 4.02 -9.14 -17.60
C LEU A 268 3.92 -9.55 -16.12
N ALA A 269 2.88 -9.10 -15.41
CA ALA A 269 2.69 -9.43 -14.01
C ALA A 269 2.52 -10.94 -13.78
N LYS A 270 1.76 -11.65 -14.63
CA LYS A 270 1.58 -13.11 -14.54
C LYS A 270 2.86 -13.89 -14.82
N PHE A 271 3.70 -13.42 -15.74
CA PHE A 271 5.01 -14.02 -15.95
C PHE A 271 5.83 -14.01 -14.65
N VAL A 272 5.86 -12.87 -13.94
CA VAL A 272 6.65 -12.77 -12.69
C VAL A 272 5.98 -13.51 -11.52
N SER A 273 4.65 -13.38 -11.39
CA SER A 273 3.90 -13.94 -10.26
C SER A 273 3.67 -15.45 -10.40
N ASP A 274 3.15 -15.89 -11.54
CA ASP A 274 2.66 -17.26 -11.76
C ASP A 274 3.74 -18.16 -12.39
N GLU A 275 4.44 -17.69 -13.42
CA GLU A 275 5.45 -18.53 -14.12
C GLU A 275 6.77 -18.61 -13.36
N LEU A 276 7.23 -17.51 -12.76
CA LEU A 276 8.47 -17.50 -11.95
C LEU A 276 8.21 -17.77 -10.46
N GLY A 277 6.94 -17.77 -10.02
CA GLY A 277 6.57 -18.08 -8.64
C GLY A 277 7.04 -17.06 -7.59
N LEU A 278 7.35 -15.82 -7.99
CA LEU A 278 7.89 -14.80 -7.09
C LEU A 278 6.78 -14.01 -6.40
N VAL A 279 6.97 -13.64 -5.13
CA VAL A 279 6.07 -12.70 -4.45
C VAL A 279 6.16 -11.35 -5.15
N LEU A 280 5.08 -10.93 -5.78
CA LEU A 280 5.09 -9.80 -6.70
C LEU A 280 4.61 -8.51 -6.02
N GLY A 281 5.49 -7.52 -6.00
CA GLY A 281 5.21 -6.14 -5.67
C GLY A 281 5.01 -5.26 -6.90
N GLY A 282 4.34 -4.13 -6.72
CA GLY A 282 4.31 -3.07 -7.72
C GLY A 282 4.04 -1.69 -7.13
N GLU A 283 4.25 -0.66 -7.94
CA GLU A 283 3.92 0.71 -7.56
C GLU A 283 2.44 0.98 -7.82
N HIS A 284 1.72 1.38 -6.77
CA HIS A 284 0.30 1.74 -6.73
C HIS A 284 -0.67 0.65 -7.25
N GLY A 285 -1.84 0.55 -6.64
CA GLY A 285 -2.79 -0.51 -6.91
C GLY A 285 -3.82 -0.15 -7.98
N ARG A 286 -4.22 -1.16 -8.77
CA ARG A 286 -5.33 -1.07 -9.73
C ARG A 286 -6.18 -2.33 -9.66
N TRP A 287 -7.49 -2.18 -9.83
CA TRP A 287 -8.46 -3.28 -9.85
C TRP A 287 -8.08 -4.43 -10.78
N TRP A 288 -7.39 -4.12 -11.89
CA TRP A 288 -6.99 -5.10 -12.88
C TRP A 288 -5.72 -5.85 -12.53
N GLY A 289 -5.08 -5.59 -11.39
CA GLY A 289 -3.91 -6.34 -10.91
C GLY A 289 -4.19 -7.20 -9.66
N VAL A 290 -5.37 -7.08 -9.05
CA VAL A 290 -5.68 -7.62 -7.72
C VAL A 290 -5.48 -9.14 -7.63
N ASP A 291 -5.84 -9.89 -8.67
CA ASP A 291 -5.71 -11.34 -8.72
C ASP A 291 -4.26 -11.83 -8.87
N ILE A 292 -3.31 -10.94 -9.20
CA ILE A 292 -1.93 -11.30 -9.57
C ILE A 292 -0.89 -10.77 -8.58
N TYR A 293 -1.01 -9.51 -8.16
CA TYR A 293 -0.04 -8.85 -7.27
C TYR A 293 -0.25 -9.27 -5.81
N ASP A 294 0.81 -9.24 -5.02
CA ASP A 294 0.78 -9.68 -3.62
C ASP A 294 0.91 -8.51 -2.64
N TYR A 295 1.65 -7.47 -3.03
CA TYR A 295 1.72 -6.21 -2.31
C TYR A 295 1.83 -5.01 -3.26
N TRP A 296 1.46 -3.82 -2.78
CA TRP A 296 1.70 -2.56 -3.49
C TRP A 296 2.27 -1.47 -2.60
N GLU A 297 3.22 -0.75 -3.15
CA GLU A 297 3.74 0.49 -2.58
C GLU A 297 2.87 1.67 -3.01
N GLY A 298 2.37 2.44 -2.03
CA GLY A 298 1.70 3.71 -2.28
C GLY A 298 0.20 3.76 -2.02
N MET A 299 -0.47 2.62 -1.84
CA MET A 299 -1.92 2.61 -1.56
C MET A 299 -2.29 3.33 -0.26
N MET A 300 -1.37 3.40 0.70
CA MET A 300 -1.55 4.20 1.91
C MET A 300 -1.25 5.68 1.71
N SER A 301 -0.51 6.08 0.69
CA SER A 301 -0.20 7.48 0.45
C SER A 301 -1.24 8.12 -0.49
N GLY A 302 -1.81 9.25 -0.06
CA GLY A 302 -2.68 10.05 -0.93
C GLY A 302 -1.87 10.88 -1.93
N GLY A 303 -2.50 11.41 -2.98
CA GLY A 303 -1.82 12.21 -4.01
C GLY A 303 -1.50 13.67 -3.64
N PHE A 304 -1.50 14.05 -2.36
CA PHE A 304 -1.44 15.45 -1.90
C PHE A 304 -0.10 15.82 -1.25
N TYR A 305 1.03 15.46 -1.85
CA TYR A 305 2.35 15.75 -1.30
C TYR A 305 2.73 17.24 -1.40
N SER A 306 3.54 17.73 -0.45
CA SER A 306 4.09 19.10 -0.47
C SER A 306 5.52 19.18 -1.01
N TRP A 307 6.07 18.02 -1.37
CA TRP A 307 7.40 17.82 -1.92
C TRP A 307 7.27 16.93 -3.17
N PRO A 308 8.29 16.88 -4.03
CA PRO A 308 8.27 16.00 -5.19
C PRO A 308 8.45 14.54 -4.74
N ALA A 309 7.39 13.89 -4.25
CA ALA A 309 7.47 12.55 -3.66
C ALA A 309 8.07 11.50 -4.63
N GLY A 310 7.85 11.62 -5.95
CA GLY A 310 8.49 10.76 -6.95
C GLY A 310 10.01 10.94 -7.07
N HIS A 311 10.57 11.99 -6.47
CA HIS A 311 11.99 12.26 -6.35
C HIS A 311 12.38 12.18 -4.87
N VAL A 312 12.42 10.95 -4.36
CA VAL A 312 12.62 10.60 -2.94
C VAL A 312 13.72 11.45 -2.30
N GLY A 313 13.41 12.11 -1.18
CA GLY A 313 14.38 12.85 -0.36
C GLY A 313 14.68 14.28 -0.79
N ILE A 314 14.11 14.76 -1.91
CA ILE A 314 14.38 16.11 -2.44
C ILE A 314 13.35 17.12 -1.94
N ASN A 315 13.81 18.33 -1.59
CA ASN A 315 12.99 19.47 -1.15
C ASN A 315 11.99 19.09 -0.04
N LEU A 316 12.43 18.25 0.89
CA LEU A 316 11.60 17.86 2.03
C LEU A 316 11.39 19.05 2.97
N PRO A 317 10.17 19.22 3.49
CA PRO A 317 9.91 20.11 4.62
C PRO A 317 10.87 19.81 5.76
N LYS A 318 11.55 20.84 6.27
CA LYS A 318 12.47 20.74 7.42
C LYS A 318 11.76 21.06 8.74
N ARG A 319 10.65 21.80 8.68
CA ARG A 319 9.83 22.20 9.83
C ARG A 319 8.37 21.87 9.61
N ARG A 320 7.61 21.73 10.69
CA ARG A 320 6.20 21.34 10.68
C ARG A 320 5.32 22.28 9.84
N GLU A 321 5.65 23.57 9.83
CA GLU A 321 4.90 24.64 9.16
C GLU A 321 5.09 24.65 7.64
N GLU A 322 6.16 24.03 7.15
CA GLU A 322 6.47 23.90 5.72
C GLU A 322 5.66 22.77 5.06
N ILE A 323 5.04 21.91 5.86
CA ILE A 323 4.18 20.84 5.37
C ILE A 323 2.84 21.43 4.93
N GLY A 324 2.55 21.31 3.63
CA GLY A 324 1.40 21.93 3.00
C GLY A 324 0.06 21.43 3.55
N LYS A 325 -0.89 22.36 3.65
CA LYS A 325 -2.24 22.11 4.21
C LYS A 325 -2.97 20.97 3.52
N ARG A 326 -2.83 20.84 2.20
CA ARG A 326 -3.48 19.76 1.42
C ARG A 326 -2.99 18.37 1.83
N TYR A 327 -1.71 18.22 2.18
CA TYR A 327 -1.19 16.95 2.70
C TYR A 327 -1.83 16.61 4.05
N ILE A 328 -1.85 17.58 4.97
CA ILE A 328 -2.40 17.40 6.32
C ILE A 328 -3.90 17.08 6.30
N GLU A 329 -4.66 17.77 5.43
CA GLU A 329 -6.11 17.66 5.33
C GLU A 329 -6.57 16.46 4.49
N TRP A 330 -5.93 16.21 3.34
CA TRP A 330 -6.40 15.22 2.36
C TRP A 330 -5.45 14.03 2.18
N GLY A 331 -4.14 14.21 2.36
CA GLY A 331 -3.17 13.11 2.26
C GLY A 331 -3.20 12.18 3.48
N ILE A 332 -3.12 12.77 4.68
CA ILE A 332 -3.11 12.06 5.97
C ILE A 332 -4.23 12.51 6.92
N GLY A 333 -5.28 13.17 6.40
CA GLY A 333 -6.40 13.65 7.22
C GLY A 333 -7.42 12.57 7.51
N HIS A 334 -7.46 12.07 8.76
CA HIS A 334 -8.33 10.98 9.18
C HIS A 334 -9.83 11.27 9.01
N LYS A 335 -10.25 12.54 9.04
CA LYS A 335 -11.67 12.96 8.90
C LYS A 335 -12.24 12.80 7.49
N HIS A 336 -11.36 12.73 6.49
CA HIS A 336 -11.69 12.65 5.07
C HIS A 336 -11.25 11.33 4.43
N ARG A 337 -10.59 10.46 5.20
CA ARG A 337 -10.04 9.20 4.72
C ARG A 337 -10.99 8.05 4.98
N LEU A 338 -11.18 7.22 3.96
CA LEU A 338 -11.95 5.98 4.02
C LEU A 338 -11.11 4.82 3.46
N PRO A 339 -11.10 3.64 4.09
CA PRO A 339 -10.35 2.46 3.61
C PRO A 339 -11.12 1.71 2.51
N LEU A 340 -11.48 2.42 1.43
CA LEU A 340 -12.32 1.85 0.36
C LEU A 340 -11.65 0.63 -0.30
N TRP A 341 -10.32 0.72 -0.47
CA TRP A 341 -9.51 -0.36 -1.01
C TRP A 341 -9.50 -1.54 -0.05
N GLU A 342 -9.16 -1.32 1.22
CA GLU A 342 -8.99 -2.38 2.21
C GLU A 342 -10.32 -3.09 2.53
N LEU A 343 -11.44 -2.36 2.57
CA LEU A 343 -12.79 -2.94 2.66
C LEU A 343 -13.13 -3.88 1.48
N THR A 344 -12.48 -3.71 0.34
CA THR A 344 -12.74 -4.46 -0.89
C THR A 344 -11.73 -5.57 -1.11
N PHE A 345 -10.43 -5.29 -0.92
CA PHE A 345 -9.31 -6.11 -1.37
C PHE A 345 -8.15 -6.20 -0.36
N GLY A 346 -8.33 -5.78 0.90
CA GLY A 346 -7.27 -5.81 1.91
C GLY A 346 -6.70 -7.22 2.16
N ASP A 347 -7.54 -8.24 2.01
CA ASP A 347 -7.17 -9.66 2.10
C ASP A 347 -6.62 -10.24 0.78
N CYS A 348 -6.57 -9.45 -0.28
CA CYS A 348 -6.13 -9.86 -1.62
C CYS A 348 -4.74 -9.34 -1.96
N VAL A 349 -4.39 -8.14 -1.51
CA VAL A 349 -3.08 -7.49 -1.77
C VAL A 349 -2.71 -6.61 -0.59
N VAL A 350 -1.49 -6.75 -0.06
CA VAL A 350 -1.00 -5.94 1.06
C VAL A 350 -0.66 -4.52 0.60
N SER A 351 -1.26 -3.51 1.24
CA SER A 351 -0.96 -2.10 0.99
C SER A 351 0.20 -1.60 1.87
N THR A 352 1.10 -0.79 1.31
CA THR A 352 2.13 -0.04 2.04
C THR A 352 2.08 1.46 1.71
N TRP A 353 2.86 2.28 2.42
CA TRP A 353 3.08 3.69 2.06
C TRP A 353 3.88 3.82 0.77
N TYR A 354 3.87 4.99 0.15
CA TYR A 354 4.72 5.25 -1.01
C TYR A 354 6.16 5.45 -0.56
N TRP A 355 7.15 4.95 -1.30
CA TRP A 355 8.58 5.13 -0.97
C TRP A 355 9.00 6.60 -0.76
N GLY A 356 8.36 7.54 -1.48
CA GLY A 356 8.51 8.98 -1.35
C GLY A 356 7.69 9.63 -0.24
N ASP A 357 6.92 8.85 0.50
CA ASP A 357 6.11 9.22 1.65
C ASP A 357 6.12 8.08 2.69
N SER A 358 7.28 7.46 2.87
CA SER A 358 7.51 6.37 3.84
C SER A 358 7.14 6.78 5.28
N THR A 359 7.04 5.81 6.20
CA THR A 359 6.66 6.09 7.60
C THR A 359 7.58 7.13 8.26
N GLY A 360 8.89 7.01 8.04
CA GLY A 360 9.90 7.92 8.61
C GLY A 360 10.11 9.22 7.84
N HIS A 361 9.52 9.40 6.65
CA HIS A 361 9.94 10.41 5.67
C HIS A 361 9.97 11.86 6.19
N LEU A 362 9.02 12.20 7.06
CA LEU A 362 8.86 13.53 7.65
C LEU A 362 9.19 13.55 9.15
N TYR A 363 9.75 12.48 9.70
CA TYR A 363 9.92 12.31 11.15
C TYR A 363 10.71 13.45 11.78
N ARG A 364 11.76 13.94 11.12
CA ARG A 364 12.57 15.07 11.63
C ARG A 364 11.81 16.39 11.70
N ALA A 365 10.89 16.64 10.77
CA ALA A 365 10.12 17.88 10.71
C ALA A 365 8.84 17.83 11.55
N ALA A 366 8.25 16.64 11.67
CA ALA A 366 6.94 16.41 12.29
C ALA A 366 6.84 14.95 12.80
N PRO A 367 7.45 14.62 13.95
CA PRO A 367 7.47 13.26 14.50
C PRO A 367 6.07 12.63 14.66
N GLU A 368 5.06 13.45 14.93
CA GLU A 368 3.68 13.02 15.13
C GLU A 368 3.05 12.45 13.85
N ILE A 369 3.58 12.79 12.67
CA ILE A 369 3.12 12.21 11.40
C ILE A 369 3.47 10.73 11.32
N ALA A 370 4.65 10.32 11.82
CA ALA A 370 5.01 8.90 11.86
C ALA A 370 4.08 8.11 12.79
N ALA A 371 3.76 8.66 13.97
CA ALA A 371 2.79 8.05 14.89
C ALA A 371 1.39 7.95 14.26
N LYS A 372 0.98 8.98 13.51
CA LYS A 372 -0.29 8.95 12.76
C LYS A 372 -0.30 7.89 11.66
N LYS A 373 0.82 7.68 10.97
CA LYS A 373 0.95 6.62 9.96
C LYS A 373 0.86 5.23 10.58
N ASP A 374 1.51 5.00 11.73
CA ASP A 374 1.36 3.75 12.49
C ASP A 374 -0.10 3.52 12.91
N ALA A 375 -0.78 4.58 13.35
CA ALA A 375 -2.19 4.56 13.72
C ALA A 375 -3.13 4.21 12.54
N PHE A 376 -2.79 4.64 11.31
CA PHE A 376 -3.51 4.17 10.11
C PHE A 376 -3.15 2.72 9.76
N ASN A 377 -1.88 2.33 9.88
CA ASN A 377 -1.46 0.97 9.57
C ASN A 377 -2.14 -0.06 10.46
N ILE A 378 -2.22 0.20 11.77
CA ILE A 378 -2.92 -0.68 12.70
C ILE A 378 -4.43 -0.71 12.43
N LEU A 379 -5.07 0.44 12.20
CA LEU A 379 -6.52 0.52 11.93
C LEU A 379 -6.93 -0.25 10.67
N TYR A 380 -6.12 -0.17 9.61
CA TYR A 380 -6.45 -0.77 8.33
C TYR A 380 -5.82 -2.15 8.11
N ALA A 381 -5.09 -2.68 9.11
CA ALA A 381 -4.28 -3.89 9.00
C ALA A 381 -3.39 -3.86 7.74
N THR A 382 -2.57 -2.82 7.60
CA THR A 382 -1.58 -2.65 6.53
C THR A 382 -0.17 -2.58 7.12
N VAL A 383 0.87 -2.64 6.29
CA VAL A 383 2.27 -2.63 6.76
C VAL A 383 2.97 -1.29 6.47
N PRO A 384 3.96 -0.91 7.28
CA PRO A 384 4.75 0.30 7.05
C PRO A 384 5.77 0.09 5.93
N LEU A 385 6.28 1.21 5.40
CA LEU A 385 7.44 1.25 4.50
C LEU A 385 8.55 2.07 5.17
N TYR A 386 9.77 1.53 5.17
CA TYR A 386 10.94 2.15 5.80
C TYR A 386 12.09 2.39 4.81
N TRP A 387 12.71 3.56 4.95
CA TRP A 387 14.09 3.78 4.48
C TRP A 387 15.04 3.63 5.67
N VAL A 388 16.00 2.71 5.58
CA VAL A 388 16.90 2.37 6.70
C VAL A 388 18.31 2.93 6.57
N ASN A 389 18.67 3.55 5.44
CA ASN A 389 19.99 4.20 5.25
C ASN A 389 19.92 5.71 4.95
N ARG A 390 18.72 6.29 4.86
CA ARG A 390 18.53 7.69 4.46
C ARG A 390 18.37 8.59 5.67
N ALA A 391 18.91 9.80 5.57
CA ALA A 391 18.76 10.83 6.60
C ALA A 391 17.29 11.24 6.84
N PHE A 392 16.44 11.12 5.82
CA PHE A 392 14.99 11.38 5.92
C PHE A 392 14.18 10.15 6.35
N GLY A 393 14.81 8.99 6.54
CA GLY A 393 14.15 7.76 6.97
C GLY A 393 14.42 7.44 8.44
N PHE A 394 14.03 6.22 8.84
CA PHE A 394 14.46 5.64 10.10
C PHE A 394 15.83 4.98 9.90
N ASN A 395 16.88 5.82 9.80
CA ASN A 395 18.23 5.35 9.58
C ASN A 395 18.66 4.38 10.69
N TRP A 396 18.93 3.13 10.33
CA TRP A 396 19.24 2.05 11.27
C TRP A 396 20.51 2.30 12.10
N SER A 397 21.46 3.03 11.53
CA SER A 397 22.72 3.35 12.22
C SER A 397 22.54 4.36 13.35
N ASP A 398 21.42 5.08 13.42
CA ASP A 398 21.06 5.95 14.54
C ASP A 398 20.23 5.13 15.57
N PRO A 399 20.74 4.90 16.79
CA PRO A 399 20.03 4.11 17.80
C PRO A 399 18.62 4.60 18.12
N LYS A 400 18.38 5.93 18.08
CA LYS A 400 17.06 6.50 18.38
C LYS A 400 16.08 6.24 17.24
N LEU A 401 16.53 6.35 16.00
CA LEU A 401 15.69 6.06 14.83
C LEU A 401 15.44 4.58 14.66
N ARG A 402 16.43 3.74 15.00
CA ARG A 402 16.26 2.28 15.08
C ARG A 402 15.20 1.91 16.10
N GLU A 403 15.22 2.49 17.31
CA GLU A 403 14.19 2.21 18.31
C GLU A 403 12.81 2.67 17.84
N ARG A 404 12.73 3.83 17.17
CA ARG A 404 11.46 4.29 16.59
C ARG A 404 10.92 3.35 15.50
N LEU A 405 11.80 2.76 14.69
CA LEU A 405 11.43 1.74 13.71
C LEU A 405 10.91 0.48 14.40
N LEU A 406 11.62 0.00 15.43
CA LEU A 406 11.19 -1.17 16.20
C LEU A 406 9.83 -0.94 16.87
N GLU A 407 9.58 0.25 17.41
CA GLU A 407 8.26 0.65 17.91
C GLU A 407 7.18 0.54 16.80
N SER A 408 7.40 1.14 15.63
CA SER A 408 6.47 1.08 14.49
C SER A 408 6.22 -0.37 14.06
N TYR A 409 7.27 -1.19 13.95
CA TYR A 409 7.17 -2.62 13.60
C TYR A 409 6.33 -3.39 14.63
N ARG A 410 6.61 -3.26 15.93
CA ARG A 410 5.87 -3.97 16.97
C ARG A 410 4.39 -3.62 16.92
N ILE A 411 4.06 -2.32 16.82
CA ILE A 411 2.67 -1.83 16.81
C ILE A 411 1.89 -2.35 15.60
N THR A 412 2.50 -2.31 14.42
CA THR A 412 1.77 -2.51 13.16
C THR A 412 1.88 -3.95 12.67
N CYS A 413 3.10 -4.47 12.59
CA CYS A 413 3.38 -5.76 11.98
C CYS A 413 2.91 -6.93 12.83
N LYS A 414 2.97 -6.86 14.16
CA LYS A 414 2.53 -7.98 15.03
C LYS A 414 1.02 -8.20 14.98
N LEU A 415 0.23 -7.15 14.82
CA LEU A 415 -1.19 -7.27 14.49
C LEU A 415 -1.37 -7.87 13.09
N HIS A 416 -0.68 -7.33 12.09
CA HIS A 416 -0.80 -7.78 10.70
C HIS A 416 -0.38 -9.24 10.50
N GLU A 417 0.55 -9.78 11.29
CA GLU A 417 0.89 -11.21 11.29
C GLU A 417 -0.34 -12.10 11.58
N GLN A 418 -1.30 -11.60 12.38
CA GLN A 418 -2.49 -12.34 12.79
C GLN A 418 -3.66 -12.16 11.83
N ILE A 419 -3.92 -10.92 11.40
CA ILE A 419 -5.15 -10.56 10.69
C ILE A 419 -4.95 -9.96 9.29
N GLY A 420 -3.70 -9.75 8.84
CA GLY A 420 -3.44 -9.00 7.60
C GLY A 420 -3.98 -9.66 6.32
N PHE A 421 -4.33 -10.94 6.36
CA PHE A 421 -4.97 -11.68 5.26
C PHE A 421 -6.45 -11.95 5.52
N GLU A 422 -7.06 -11.29 6.50
CA GLU A 422 -8.49 -11.36 6.80
C GLU A 422 -9.26 -10.29 6.05
N GLU A 423 -10.50 -10.60 5.66
CA GLU A 423 -11.40 -9.58 5.14
C GLU A 423 -11.73 -8.54 6.23
N MET A 424 -11.49 -7.26 5.94
CA MET A 424 -12.04 -6.16 6.74
C MET A 424 -13.54 -6.04 6.47
N LEU A 425 -14.39 -6.44 7.41
CA LEU A 425 -15.84 -6.46 7.26
C LEU A 425 -16.46 -5.07 7.36
N THR A 426 -16.01 -4.27 8.32
CA THR A 426 -16.57 -2.95 8.60
C THR A 426 -15.51 -1.90 8.87
N HIS A 427 -15.85 -0.65 8.57
CA HIS A 427 -15.17 0.54 9.04
C HIS A 427 -16.24 1.55 9.49
N GLU A 428 -15.98 2.30 10.55
CA GLU A 428 -16.87 3.35 11.04
C GLU A 428 -16.11 4.49 11.73
N TYR A 429 -16.72 5.67 11.69
CA TYR A 429 -16.36 6.77 12.59
C TYR A 429 -17.16 6.59 13.88
N VAL A 430 -16.48 6.37 15.00
CA VAL A 430 -17.10 6.12 16.31
C VAL A 430 -17.59 7.42 16.93
N THR A 431 -16.84 8.51 16.74
CA THR A 431 -17.19 9.84 17.27
C THR A 431 -17.72 10.76 16.17
N PRO A 432 -18.66 11.69 16.49
CA PRO A 432 -19.23 12.61 15.50
C PRO A 432 -18.19 13.51 14.80
N ASP A 433 -17.09 13.85 15.49
CA ASP A 433 -15.98 14.65 14.96
C ASP A 433 -15.01 13.86 14.07
N LYS A 434 -15.24 12.55 13.92
CA LYS A 434 -14.47 11.57 13.13
C LYS A 434 -13.05 11.29 13.63
N ASP A 435 -12.74 11.72 14.85
CA ASP A 435 -11.42 11.54 15.46
C ASP A 435 -11.17 10.07 15.87
N VAL A 436 -12.21 9.34 16.27
CA VAL A 436 -12.11 7.92 16.63
C VAL A 436 -12.70 7.06 15.53
N GLN A 437 -11.96 6.05 15.09
CA GLN A 437 -12.36 5.11 14.04
C GLN A 437 -12.25 3.69 14.52
N ARG A 438 -13.11 2.82 13.98
CA ARG A 438 -13.14 1.39 14.27
C ARG A 438 -13.20 0.56 12.99
N THR A 439 -12.47 -0.56 12.97
CA THR A 439 -12.59 -1.63 11.99
C THR A 439 -12.87 -2.97 12.66
N VAL A 440 -13.55 -3.87 11.94
CA VAL A 440 -13.79 -5.26 12.37
C VAL A 440 -13.42 -6.19 11.23
N PHE A 441 -12.70 -7.26 11.54
CA PHE A 441 -12.22 -8.27 10.59
C PHE A 441 -13.00 -9.58 10.70
N GLU A 442 -12.84 -10.48 9.73
CA GLU A 442 -13.63 -11.71 9.64
C GLU A 442 -13.48 -12.65 10.86
N SER A 443 -12.36 -12.59 11.58
CA SER A 443 -12.17 -13.33 12.83
C SER A 443 -12.97 -12.79 14.02
N GLY A 444 -13.62 -11.63 13.85
CA GLY A 444 -14.21 -10.85 14.93
C GLY A 444 -13.21 -9.90 15.61
N THR A 445 -11.95 -9.84 15.15
CA THR A 445 -10.97 -8.88 15.68
C THR A 445 -11.45 -7.45 15.46
N GLU A 446 -11.60 -6.69 16.55
CA GLU A 446 -11.95 -5.26 16.56
C GLU A 446 -10.66 -4.44 16.71
N VAL A 447 -10.51 -3.38 15.91
CA VAL A 447 -9.44 -2.38 16.07
C VAL A 447 -10.06 -0.99 16.18
N ILE A 448 -9.73 -0.25 17.24
CA ILE A 448 -10.18 1.12 17.52
C ILE A 448 -8.95 2.01 17.63
N VAL A 449 -8.97 3.16 16.97
CA VAL A 449 -7.88 4.15 17.00
C VAL A 449 -8.44 5.53 17.28
N ASN A 450 -7.81 6.26 18.20
CA ASN A 450 -8.07 7.67 18.45
C ASN A 450 -7.03 8.54 17.72
N PHE A 451 -7.43 9.26 16.67
CA PHE A 451 -6.57 10.24 16.02
C PHE A 451 -6.68 11.66 16.62
N GLY A 452 -7.71 11.88 17.45
CA GLY A 452 -8.02 13.16 18.07
C GLY A 452 -7.04 13.53 19.16
N LYS A 453 -6.95 14.82 19.46
CA LYS A 453 -6.08 15.33 20.55
C LYS A 453 -6.62 14.99 21.94
N LYS A 454 -7.95 14.86 22.06
CA LYS A 454 -8.60 14.56 23.34
C LYS A 454 -8.52 13.05 23.58
N PRO A 455 -8.11 12.60 24.79
CA PRO A 455 -8.18 11.19 25.13
C PRO A 455 -9.60 10.63 25.02
N PHE A 456 -9.72 9.40 24.53
CA PHE A 456 -11.00 8.71 24.34
C PHE A 456 -11.16 7.59 25.37
N ALA A 457 -12.25 7.63 26.14
CA ALA A 457 -12.57 6.59 27.11
C ALA A 457 -13.28 5.41 26.41
N LEU A 458 -12.74 4.21 26.61
CA LEU A 458 -13.23 2.97 26.03
C LEU A 458 -13.45 1.95 27.15
N VAL A 459 -14.59 1.24 27.11
CA VAL A 459 -14.87 0.11 28.01
C VAL A 459 -15.04 -1.16 27.18
N ARG A 460 -14.26 -2.19 27.50
CA ARG A 460 -14.31 -3.53 26.91
C ARG A 460 -14.02 -4.58 27.97
N ASP A 461 -14.81 -5.65 28.02
CA ASP A 461 -14.64 -6.78 28.94
C ASP A 461 -14.46 -6.35 30.42
N GLY A 462 -15.25 -5.35 30.85
CA GLY A 462 -15.19 -4.79 32.21
C GLY A 462 -13.95 -3.93 32.49
N ARG A 463 -13.02 -3.77 31.55
CA ARG A 463 -11.81 -2.94 31.67
C ARG A 463 -12.01 -1.58 31.01
N LYS A 464 -11.47 -0.54 31.66
CA LYS A 464 -11.44 0.83 31.14
C LYS A 464 -10.09 1.11 30.50
N PHE A 465 -10.12 1.66 29.29
CA PHE A 465 -8.96 2.15 28.57
C PHE A 465 -9.16 3.63 28.25
N THR A 466 -8.11 4.43 28.41
CA THR A 466 -8.11 5.83 27.98
C THR A 466 -7.12 5.97 26.84
N LEU A 467 -7.61 6.02 25.60
CA LEU A 467 -6.77 6.06 24.40
C LEU A 467 -6.29 7.51 24.17
N PRO A 468 -5.00 7.84 24.32
CA PRO A 468 -4.49 9.17 24.00
C PRO A 468 -4.54 9.43 22.48
N GLN A 469 -4.04 10.59 22.04
CA GLN A 469 -3.84 10.80 20.61
C GLN A 469 -2.90 9.74 20.03
N PHE A 470 -3.34 9.08 18.96
CA PHE A 470 -2.72 7.89 18.33
C PHE A 470 -2.67 6.65 19.24
N GLY A 471 -3.46 6.66 20.33
CA GLY A 471 -3.77 5.48 21.11
C GLY A 471 -4.70 4.54 20.36
N PHE A 472 -4.60 3.25 20.65
CA PHE A 472 -5.35 2.21 19.96
C PHE A 472 -5.73 1.08 20.92
N TYR A 473 -6.72 0.30 20.50
CA TYR A 473 -7.13 -0.95 21.12
C TYR A 473 -7.43 -1.95 20.00
N ALA A 474 -6.84 -3.14 20.07
CA ALA A 474 -7.05 -4.24 19.15
C ALA A 474 -7.30 -5.52 19.96
N HIS A 475 -8.44 -6.18 19.74
CA HIS A 475 -8.78 -7.41 20.46
C HIS A 475 -9.52 -8.38 19.56
N GLY A 476 -9.05 -9.62 19.54
CA GLY A 476 -9.68 -10.75 18.85
C GLY A 476 -9.05 -12.07 19.29
N PRO A 477 -9.42 -13.20 18.65
CA PRO A 477 -9.03 -14.54 19.10
C PRO A 477 -7.51 -14.79 19.18
N LYS A 478 -6.71 -14.07 18.39
CA LYS A 478 -5.25 -14.25 18.29
C LYS A 478 -4.45 -12.99 18.62
N VAL A 479 -5.09 -11.94 19.09
CA VAL A 479 -4.40 -10.69 19.37
C VAL A 479 -5.10 -9.90 20.46
N PHE A 480 -4.33 -9.41 21.40
CA PHE A 480 -4.74 -8.41 22.36
C PHE A 480 -3.64 -7.36 22.46
N GLN A 481 -3.93 -6.14 22.02
CA GLN A 481 -2.93 -5.09 21.89
C GLN A 481 -3.57 -3.72 22.18
N TYR A 482 -2.91 -2.86 22.93
CA TYR A 482 -3.40 -1.50 23.18
C TYR A 482 -2.26 -0.50 23.40
N ARG A 483 -2.57 0.77 23.12
CA ARG A 483 -1.84 1.94 23.59
C ARG A 483 -2.80 2.86 24.31
N ALA A 484 -2.65 2.95 25.63
CA ALA A 484 -3.58 3.66 26.52
C ALA A 484 -2.82 4.44 27.60
N LEU A 485 -3.52 5.35 28.27
CA LEU A 485 -3.00 6.09 29.43
C LEU A 485 -3.15 5.27 30.72
N ALA A 486 -2.07 5.21 31.50
CA ALA A 486 -2.03 4.72 32.87
C ALA A 486 -1.58 5.87 33.80
N GLY A 487 -2.56 6.71 34.18
CA GLY A 487 -2.29 8.02 34.75
C GLY A 487 -1.91 9.01 33.64
N ASP A 488 -0.74 9.61 33.76
CA ASP A 488 -0.12 10.51 32.77
C ASP A 488 0.77 9.79 31.73
N ARG A 489 1.14 8.53 32.01
CA ARG A 489 2.01 7.71 31.15
C ARG A 489 1.22 7.06 30.02
N SER A 490 1.75 7.10 28.80
CA SER A 490 1.28 6.26 27.70
C SER A 490 1.99 4.93 27.73
N ILE A 491 1.24 3.84 27.87
CA ILE A 491 1.73 2.47 27.90
C ILE A 491 1.25 1.69 26.67
N THR A 492 2.08 0.78 26.18
CA THR A 492 1.83 -0.08 25.03
C THR A 492 1.99 -1.53 25.46
N PHE A 493 0.94 -2.32 25.25
CA PHE A 493 0.93 -3.76 25.48
C PHE A 493 0.56 -4.48 24.19
N ILE A 494 1.23 -5.59 23.91
CA ILE A 494 0.96 -6.43 22.74
C ILE A 494 1.03 -7.88 23.19
N GLN A 495 0.04 -8.67 22.82
CA GLN A 495 0.01 -10.10 23.04
C GLN A 495 -0.59 -10.80 21.82
N THR A 496 0.08 -11.85 21.38
CA THR A 496 -0.35 -12.81 20.36
C THR A 496 0.00 -14.21 20.88
N PRO A 497 -0.42 -15.30 20.22
CA PRO A 497 -0.08 -16.66 20.65
C PRO A 497 1.42 -16.91 20.85
N THR A 498 2.28 -16.23 20.08
CA THR A 498 3.73 -16.50 20.07
C THR A 498 4.59 -15.31 20.50
N TYR A 499 3.98 -14.17 20.85
CA TYR A 499 4.70 -12.93 21.14
C TYR A 499 3.97 -12.09 22.18
N ALA A 500 4.70 -11.57 23.16
CA ALA A 500 4.22 -10.54 24.07
C ALA A 500 5.24 -9.40 24.21
N PHE A 501 4.73 -8.18 24.40
CA PHE A 501 5.53 -6.98 24.61
C PHE A 501 4.88 -6.03 25.62
N CYS A 502 5.72 -5.54 26.53
CA CYS A 502 5.42 -4.48 27.48
C CYS A 502 6.43 -3.35 27.27
N ASP A 503 5.96 -2.12 27.05
CA ASP A 503 6.88 -0.98 26.94
C ASP A 503 7.45 -0.55 28.30
N ALA A 504 8.50 0.28 28.25
CA ALA A 504 9.22 0.75 29.42
C ALA A 504 8.44 1.75 30.29
N ASN A 505 7.26 2.20 29.84
CA ASN A 505 6.47 3.16 30.60
C ASN A 505 5.54 2.48 31.60
N GLY A 506 5.41 1.15 31.61
CA GLY A 506 4.50 0.45 32.52
C GLY A 506 5.05 0.15 33.92
N LYS A 507 4.15 -0.19 34.84
CA LYS A 507 4.39 -0.58 36.24
C LYS A 507 3.66 -1.87 36.56
N VAL A 508 3.90 -2.44 37.75
CA VAL A 508 3.36 -3.72 38.25
C VAL A 508 1.89 -3.97 37.88
N HIS A 509 1.04 -2.97 38.07
CA HIS A 509 -0.41 -3.10 37.89
C HIS A 509 -0.89 -2.81 36.46
N ASP A 510 -0.02 -2.31 35.58
CA ASP A 510 -0.39 -1.87 34.23
C ASP A 510 -0.52 -3.04 33.25
N PHE A 511 0.30 -4.09 33.43
CA PHE A 511 0.35 -5.28 32.57
C PHE A 511 -0.03 -6.57 33.31
N GLY A 512 -0.35 -6.49 34.60
CA GLY A 512 -0.85 -7.59 35.43
C GLY A 512 0.18 -8.63 35.90
N ILE A 513 1.24 -8.88 35.12
CA ILE A 513 2.24 -9.94 35.42
C ILE A 513 3.71 -9.50 35.26
N CYS A 514 3.97 -8.28 34.82
CA CYS A 514 5.33 -7.82 34.50
C CYS A 514 5.58 -6.42 35.05
N VAL A 515 6.74 -6.24 35.70
CA VAL A 515 7.30 -4.96 36.15
C VAL A 515 8.60 -4.75 35.41
N THR A 516 8.82 -3.59 34.83
CA THR A 516 10.07 -3.31 34.12
C THR A 516 10.35 -1.82 34.05
N ASP A 517 11.60 -1.44 34.29
CA ASP A 517 12.13 -0.08 34.01
C ASP A 517 12.65 0.03 32.55
N GLY A 518 12.61 -1.06 31.79
CA GLY A 518 12.95 -1.16 30.38
C GLY A 518 11.85 -1.84 29.56
N GLN A 519 12.13 -2.21 28.31
CA GLN A 519 11.16 -2.97 27.50
C GLN A 519 11.29 -4.46 27.76
N VAL A 520 10.17 -5.17 27.85
CA VAL A 520 10.15 -6.64 27.92
C VAL A 520 9.51 -7.19 26.66
N THR A 521 10.24 -8.06 25.97
CA THR A 521 9.74 -8.84 24.83
C THR A 521 9.85 -10.32 25.17
N MET A 522 8.74 -11.03 25.12
CA MET A 522 8.68 -12.47 25.34
C MET A 522 8.25 -13.15 24.04
N ARG A 523 8.89 -14.27 23.74
CA ARG A 523 8.53 -15.14 22.62
C ARG A 523 8.21 -16.51 23.18
N VAL A 524 7.08 -17.06 22.79
CA VAL A 524 6.76 -18.45 23.10
C VAL A 524 7.35 -19.26 21.96
N GLU A 525 8.40 -20.01 22.25
CA GLU A 525 8.87 -21.05 21.34
C GLU A 525 7.76 -22.11 21.27
N GLY A 526 7.04 -22.15 20.15
CA GLY A 526 6.10 -23.23 19.89
C GLY A 526 6.88 -24.53 19.73
N THR A 527 6.41 -25.60 20.37
CA THR A 527 6.72 -26.96 19.93
C THR A 527 6.18 -27.10 18.51
N GLU A 528 7.07 -27.29 17.53
CA GLU A 528 6.76 -27.38 16.10
C GLU A 528 5.60 -28.34 15.76
#